data_AF-A0A3C0AQN8-F1
#
_entry.id   AF-A0A3C0AQN8-F1
#
_cell.length_a   1.000
_cell.length_b   1.000
_cell.length_c   1.000
_cell.angle_alpha   90.00
_cell.angle_beta   90.00
_cell.angle_gamma   90.00
#
_symmetry.space_group_name_H-M   'P 1'
#
loop_
_entity.id
_entity.type
_entity.pdbx_description
1 polymer ?
#
loop_
_entity_poly.entity_id
_entity_poly.type
_entity_poly.pdbx_seq_one_letter_code
_entity_poly.pdbx_strand_id
1 'polypeptide(L)'
;MNQISLVLTLLLFCCIPLLANAASPAPSIKLSPETEKRCLEVLREAINSDEFWPSMHAAEALTLAGKGDEVRQIIAPQLKTEKDDQHRCGLAR
;
A
#
# COMPACT_ATOMS: atom_id res chain seq x y z
N MET A 1 -5.71 28.93 36.17
CA MET A 1 -5.09 28.55 34.89
C MET A 1 -4.60 29.81 34.20
N ASN A 2 -3.28 30.05 34.16
CA ASN A 2 -2.72 31.29 33.63
C ASN A 2 -2.88 31.35 32.10
N GLN A 3 -3.31 32.52 31.58
CA GLN A 3 -3.41 32.82 30.14
C GLN A 3 -2.10 32.48 29.39
N ILE A 4 -0.96 32.66 30.06
CA ILE A 4 0.38 32.32 29.53
C ILE A 4 0.52 30.80 29.26
N SER A 5 -0.04 29.96 30.14
CA SER A 5 -0.04 28.50 29.96
C SER A 5 -0.89 28.10 28.76
N LEU A 6 -2.05 28.74 28.55
CA LEU A 6 -2.95 28.43 27.45
C LEU A 6 -2.34 28.81 26.09
N VAL A 7 -1.64 29.95 26.02
CA VAL A 7 -0.94 30.41 24.81
C VAL A 7 0.26 29.51 24.49
N LEU A 8 1.03 29.06 25.50
CA LEU A 8 2.14 28.13 25.28
C LEU A 8 1.66 26.77 24.76
N THR A 9 0.55 26.25 25.29
CA THR A 9 -0.03 24.98 24.82
C THR A 9 -0.57 25.09 23.39
N LEU A 10 -1.17 26.23 23.03
CA LEU A 10 -1.66 26.49 21.68
C LEU A 10 -0.52 26.60 20.65
N LEU A 11 0.57 27.27 21.01
CA LEU A 11 1.77 27.39 20.18
C LEU A 11 2.47 26.03 19.97
N LEU A 12 2.52 25.18 21.00
CA LEU A 12 3.06 23.83 20.88
C LEU A 12 2.23 22.96 19.90
N PHE A 13 0.90 23.08 19.92
CA PHE A 13 0.03 22.30 19.03
C PHE A 13 0.07 22.78 17.56
N CYS A 14 0.25 24.08 17.31
CA CYS A 14 0.30 24.63 15.95
C CYS A 14 1.63 24.39 15.22
N CYS A 15 2.73 24.10 15.91
CA CYS A 15 4.04 23.87 15.27
C CYS A 15 4.35 22.39 14.95
N ILE A 16 3.54 21.44 15.44
CA ILE A 16 3.74 20.00 15.18
C ILE A 16 3.51 19.57 13.71
N PRO A 17 2.62 20.18 12.88
CA PRO A 17 2.41 19.68 11.52
C PRO A 17 3.56 20.01 10.56
N LEU A 18 4.55 20.83 10.96
CA LEU A 18 5.69 21.16 10.10
C LEU A 18 6.75 20.05 10.05
N LEU A 19 6.63 19.02 10.90
CA LEU A 19 7.41 17.78 10.85
C LEU A 19 6.68 16.65 10.11
N ALA A 20 5.60 16.96 9.36
CA ALA A 20 5.08 16.05 8.37
C ALA A 20 6.17 15.86 7.31
N ASN A 21 6.96 14.80 7.49
CA ASN A 21 7.99 14.34 6.57
C ASN A 21 7.39 14.29 5.17
N ALA A 22 7.67 15.29 4.34
CA ALA A 22 7.45 15.19 2.90
C ALA A 22 8.24 13.95 2.48
N ALA A 23 7.53 12.84 2.25
CA ALA A 23 8.13 11.57 1.90
C ALA A 23 8.96 11.81 0.65
N SER A 24 10.27 11.99 0.84
CA SER A 24 11.20 12.08 -0.28
C SER A 24 10.99 10.79 -1.07
N PRO A 25 10.78 10.86 -2.39
CA PRO A 25 10.55 9.66 -3.17
C PRO A 25 11.70 8.70 -2.87
N ALA A 26 11.37 7.54 -2.33
CA ALA A 26 12.37 6.53 -2.02
C ALA A 26 13.19 6.27 -3.29
N PRO A 27 14.51 6.05 -3.17
CA PRO A 27 15.35 5.81 -4.33
C PRO A 27 14.75 4.67 -5.17
N SER A 28 14.32 4.99 -6.39
CA SER A 28 13.70 4.02 -7.29
C SER A 28 14.80 3.17 -7.93
N ILE A 29 14.75 1.86 -7.72
CA ILE A 29 15.60 0.93 -8.44
C ILE A 29 15.16 0.92 -9.91
N LYS A 30 16.06 1.25 -10.83
CA LYS A 30 15.82 1.07 -12.26
C LYS A 30 16.23 -0.35 -12.66
N LEU A 31 15.26 -1.13 -13.11
CA LEU A 31 15.49 -2.47 -13.64
C LEU A 31 15.77 -2.41 -15.15
N SER A 32 16.47 -3.42 -15.69
CA SER A 32 16.48 -3.63 -17.13
C SER A 32 15.08 -4.04 -17.60
N PRO A 33 14.71 -3.78 -18.87
CA PRO A 33 13.42 -4.22 -19.40
C PRO A 33 13.19 -5.72 -19.26
N GLU A 34 14.24 -6.55 -19.40
CA GLU A 34 14.11 -8.00 -19.24
C GLU A 34 13.82 -8.38 -17.78
N THR A 35 14.48 -7.71 -16.83
CA THR A 35 14.28 -7.97 -15.40
C THR A 35 12.90 -7.51 -14.95
N GLU A 36 12.47 -6.31 -15.37
CA GLU A 36 11.13 -5.81 -15.09
C GLU A 36 10.05 -6.77 -15.62
N LYS A 37 10.19 -7.21 -16.87
CA LYS A 37 9.28 -8.19 -17.48
C LYS A 37 9.19 -9.47 -16.64
N ARG A 38 10.33 -10.03 -16.25
CA ARG A 38 10.39 -11.27 -15.46
C ARG A 38 9.80 -11.08 -14.06
N CYS A 39 10.04 -9.95 -13.40
CA CYS A 39 9.38 -9.62 -12.13
C CYS A 39 7.86 -9.57 -12.29
N LEU A 40 7.36 -8.90 -13.33
CA LEU A 40 5.92 -8.82 -13.59
C LEU A 40 5.30 -10.20 -13.88
N GLU A 41 6.00 -11.07 -14.60
CA GLU A 41 5.55 -12.45 -14.84
C GLU A 41 5.39 -13.24 -13.54
N VAL A 42 6.40 -13.21 -12.66
CA VAL A 42 6.35 -13.88 -11.35
C VAL A 42 5.21 -13.33 -10.49
N LEU A 43 5.02 -12.01 -10.46
CA LEU A 43 3.94 -11.39 -9.68
C LEU A 43 2.55 -11.76 -10.22
N ARG A 44 2.40 -11.86 -11.54
CA ARG A 44 1.16 -12.30 -12.19
C ARG A 44 0.85 -13.76 -11.94
N GLU A 45 1.86 -14.60 -11.82
CA GLU A 45 1.68 -15.98 -11.38
C GLU A 45 1.24 -16.00 -9.91
N ALA A 46 1.97 -15.29 -9.04
CA ALA A 46 1.73 -15.29 -7.60
C ALA A 46 0.36 -14.73 -7.18
N ILE A 47 -0.18 -13.70 -7.85
CA ILE A 47 -1.53 -13.18 -7.54
C ILE A 47 -2.64 -14.22 -7.81
N ASN A 48 -2.36 -15.22 -8.64
CA ASN A 48 -3.28 -16.33 -8.91
C ASN A 48 -3.01 -17.58 -8.04
N SER A 49 -2.12 -17.49 -7.04
CA SER A 49 -1.85 -18.57 -6.10
C SER A 49 -3.04 -18.85 -5.19
N ASP A 50 -3.21 -20.12 -4.79
CA ASP A 50 -4.16 -20.54 -3.75
C ASP A 50 -3.70 -20.12 -2.34
N GLU A 51 -2.42 -19.78 -2.17
CA GLU A 51 -1.92 -19.22 -0.90
C GLU A 51 -2.30 -17.74 -0.79
N PHE A 52 -3.20 -17.45 0.15
CA PHE A 52 -3.83 -16.13 0.28
C PHE A 52 -2.80 -14.99 0.45
N TRP A 53 -1.92 -15.07 1.45
CA TRP A 53 -0.99 -13.97 1.75
C TRP A 53 0.08 -13.75 0.67
N PRO A 54 0.69 -14.79 0.08
CA PRO A 54 1.51 -14.63 -1.13
C PRO A 54 0.79 -13.93 -2.27
N SER A 55 -0.48 -14.30 -2.55
CA SER A 55 -1.30 -13.62 -3.56
C SER A 55 -1.52 -12.14 -3.24
N MET A 56 -1.85 -11.81 -1.98
CA MET A 56 -2.03 -10.41 -1.56
C MET A 56 -0.75 -9.59 -1.63
N HIS A 57 0.40 -10.17 -1.29
CA HIS A 57 1.70 -9.48 -1.45
C HIS A 57 2.04 -9.25 -2.93
N ALA A 58 1.66 -10.16 -3.82
CA ALA A 58 1.80 -9.97 -5.25
C ALA A 58 0.88 -8.85 -5.78
N ALA A 59 -0.37 -8.79 -5.31
CA ALA A 59 -1.31 -7.71 -5.63
C ALA A 59 -0.79 -6.33 -5.19
N GLU A 60 -0.20 -6.25 -4.00
CA GLU A 60 0.44 -5.03 -3.47
C GLU A 60 1.62 -4.61 -4.35
N ALA A 61 2.52 -5.54 -4.69
CA ALA A 61 3.67 -5.26 -5.56
C ALA A 61 3.26 -4.84 -6.98
N LEU A 62 2.24 -5.48 -7.57
CA LEU A 62 1.68 -5.09 -8.87
C LEU A 62 1.07 -3.69 -8.84
N THR A 63 0.39 -3.34 -7.74
CA THR A 63 -0.16 -1.99 -7.56
C THR A 63 0.95 -0.94 -7.51
N LEU A 64 2.02 -1.20 -6.76
CA LEU A 64 3.21 -0.32 -6.71
C LEU A 64 3.91 -0.19 -8.07
N ALA A 65 3.86 -1.24 -8.90
CA ALA A 65 4.35 -1.24 -10.28
C ALA A 65 3.39 -0.59 -11.30
N GLY A 66 2.30 0.04 -10.84
CA GLY A 66 1.34 0.73 -11.70
C GLY A 66 0.34 -0.18 -12.43
N LYS A 67 0.17 -1.43 -11.97
CA LYS A 67 -0.79 -2.41 -12.54
C LYS A 67 -2.10 -2.51 -11.75
N GLY A 68 -2.51 -1.44 -11.08
CA GLY A 68 -3.68 -1.45 -10.20
C GLY A 68 -5.02 -1.82 -10.88
N ASP A 69 -5.20 -1.51 -12.17
CA ASP A 69 -6.39 -1.95 -12.90
C ASP A 69 -6.44 -3.47 -13.10
N GLU A 70 -5.29 -4.09 -13.38
CA GLU A 70 -5.13 -5.55 -13.50
C GLU A 70 -5.45 -6.22 -12.16
N VAL A 71 -4.92 -5.67 -11.06
CA VAL A 71 -5.19 -6.15 -9.70
C VAL A 71 -6.69 -6.07 -9.37
N ARG A 72 -7.34 -4.94 -9.66
CA ARG A 72 -8.79 -4.78 -9.39
C ARG A 72 -9.64 -5.79 -10.16
N GLN A 73 -9.29 -6.11 -11.40
CA GLN A 73 -10.00 -7.11 -12.19
C GLN A 73 -9.95 -8.50 -11.55
N ILE A 74 -8.82 -8.85 -10.92
CA ILE A 74 -8.59 -10.16 -10.30
C ILE A 74 -9.17 -10.23 -8.88
N ILE A 75 -8.96 -9.19 -8.08
CA ILE A 75 -9.24 -9.19 -6.62
C ILE A 75 -10.69 -8.82 -6.31
N ALA A 76 -11.26 -7.81 -6.98
CA ALA A 76 -12.60 -7.30 -6.64
C ALA A 76 -13.72 -8.36 -6.68
N PRO A 77 -13.72 -9.35 -7.60
CA PRO A 77 -14.71 -10.43 -7.57
C PRO A 77 -14.67 -11.30 -6.31
N GLN A 78 -13.48 -11.48 -5.69
CA GLN A 78 -13.27 -12.40 -4.57
C GLN A 78 -13.95 -11.91 -3.28
N LEU A 79 -14.11 -10.59 -3.11
CA LEU A 79 -14.83 -9.97 -1.99
C LEU A 79 -16.28 -10.44 -1.86
N LYS A 80 -16.89 -10.94 -2.94
CA LYS A 80 -18.28 -11.43 -2.94
C LYS A 80 -18.43 -12.79 -2.25
N THR A 81 -17.37 -13.58 -2.21
CA THR A 81 -17.41 -14.99 -1.80
C THR A 81 -16.54 -15.31 -0.60
N GLU A 82 -15.49 -14.52 -0.35
CA GLU A 82 -14.62 -14.70 0.82
C GLU A 82 -15.39 -14.41 2.12
N LYS A 83 -15.18 -15.27 3.12
CA LYS A 83 -15.85 -15.25 4.42
C LYS A 83 -14.90 -15.05 5.58
N ASP A 84 -13.61 -15.36 5.40
CA ASP A 84 -12.61 -15.09 6.43
C ASP A 84 -12.37 -13.58 6.54
N ASP A 85 -12.55 -13.02 7.73
CA ASP A 85 -12.48 -11.58 7.93
C ASP A 85 -11.07 -10.99 7.70
N GLN A 86 -10.02 -11.77 7.98
CA GLN A 86 -8.65 -11.32 7.70
C GLN A 86 -8.41 -11.29 6.19
N HIS A 87 -8.90 -12.30 5.47
CA HIS A 87 -8.80 -12.34 4.03
C HIS A 87 -9.61 -11.24 3.37
N ARG A 88 -10.85 -10.99 3.82
CA ARG A 88 -11.67 -9.87 3.33
C ARG A 88 -10.98 -8.53 3.53
N CYS A 89 -10.31 -8.32 4.67
CA CYS A 89 -9.49 -7.14 4.91
C CYS A 89 -8.32 -7.07 3.91
N GLY A 90 -7.62 -8.18 3.68
CA GLY A 90 -6.52 -8.27 2.71
C GLY A 90 -6.95 -7.92 1.27
N LEU A 91 -8.13 -8.39 0.83
CA LEU A 91 -8.69 -8.12 -0.50
C LEU A 91 -9.16 -6.66 -0.69
N ALA A 92 -9.52 -5.97 0.39
CA ALA A 92 -10.08 -4.61 0.36
C ALA A 92 -9.01 -3.50 0.52
N ARG A 93 -7.79 -3.86 0.93
CA ARG A 93 -6.63 -2.98 1.11
C ARG A 93 -6.07 -2.48 -0.22
#